data_AF-A0A8X6RWP5-F1
#
_entry.id   AF-A0A8X6RWP5-F1
#
_cell.length_a   1.000
_cell.length_b   1.000
_cell.length_c   1.000
_cell.angle_alpha   90.00
_cell.angle_beta   90.00
_cell.angle_gamma   90.00
#
_symmetry.space_group_name_H-M   'P 1'
#
loop_
_entity.id
_entity.type
_entity.pdbx_description
1 polymer ?
#
loop_
_entity_poly.entity_id
_entity_poly.type
_entity_poly.pdbx_seq_one_letter_code
_entity_poly.pdbx_strand_id
1 'polypeptide(L)'
;MSRADENMVSIHERNILRFIFGRIQENGTRRRRSNFMLYQSYKESDIVNLIKIQRIKWTGHVVGTNEDHTTKKSLQCPSHWHMKKKKSQMD
;
A
#
# COMPACT_ATOMS: atom_id res chain seq x y z
N MET A 1 2.35 6.98 -2.20
CA MET A 1 1.75 6.76 -0.87
C MET A 1 2.56 7.59 0.08
N SER A 2 1.89 8.48 0.80
CA SER A 2 2.51 9.25 1.87
C SER A 2 2.71 8.36 3.10
N ARG A 3 3.56 8.79 4.05
CA ARG A 3 3.69 8.10 5.34
C ARG A 3 2.38 8.05 6.13
N ALA A 4 1.52 9.06 5.96
CA ALA A 4 0.20 9.10 6.60
C ALA A 4 -0.70 8.00 6.03
N ASP A 5 -0.70 7.81 4.70
CA ASP A 5 -1.48 6.75 4.04
C ASP A 5 -1.03 5.37 4.51
N GLU A 6 0.29 5.15 4.60
CA GLU A 6 0.86 3.88 5.08
C GLU A 6 0.41 3.58 6.51
N ASN A 7 0.43 4.58 7.41
CA ASN A 7 -0.03 4.40 8.77
C ASN A 7 -1.53 4.07 8.86
N MET A 8 -2.38 4.76 8.08
CA MET A 8 -3.82 4.48 8.02
C MET A 8 -4.09 3.04 7.58
N VAL A 9 -3.37 2.58 6.57
CA VAL A 9 -3.44 1.20 6.07
C VAL A 9 -2.99 0.20 7.14
N SER A 10 -1.88 0.43 7.83
CA SER A 10 -1.43 -0.45 8.93
C SER A 10 -2.40 -0.47 10.12
N ILE A 11 -3.07 0.64 10.43
CA ILE A 11 -4.11 0.68 11.47
C ILE A 11 -5.30 -0.19 11.05
N HIS A 12 -5.75 -0.06 9.81
CA HIS A 12 -6.84 -0.82 9.26
C HIS A 12 -6.57 -2.33 9.28
N GLU A 13 -5.39 -2.75 8.80
CA GLU A 13 -4.94 -4.15 8.86
C GLU A 13 -4.98 -4.70 10.29
N ARG A 14 -4.41 -3.99 11.26
CA ARG A 14 -4.42 -4.44 12.67
C ARG A 14 -5.83 -4.57 13.23
N ASN A 15 -6.78 -3.74 12.79
CA ASN A 15 -8.16 -3.86 13.22
C ASN A 15 -8.81 -5.14 12.68
N ILE A 16 -8.58 -5.45 11.40
CA ILE A 16 -9.04 -6.69 10.78
C ILE A 16 -8.39 -7.91 11.44
N LEU A 17 -7.07 -7.91 11.62
CA LEU A 17 -6.36 -9.03 12.24
C LEU A 17 -6.85 -9.28 13.68
N ARG A 18 -7.12 -8.23 14.47
CA ARG A 18 -7.69 -8.37 15.82
C ARG A 18 -9.10 -8.95 15.80
N PHE A 19 -9.88 -8.63 14.78
CA PHE A 19 -11.20 -9.21 14.60
C PHE A 19 -11.11 -10.71 14.30
N ILE A 20 -10.27 -11.10 13.34
CA ILE A 20 -10.08 -12.50 12.93
C ILE A 20 -9.51 -13.35 14.07
N PHE A 21 -8.41 -12.91 14.68
CA PHE A 21 -7.76 -13.70 15.74
C PHE A 21 -8.53 -13.66 17.07
N GLY A 22 -9.33 -12.60 17.30
CA GLY A 22 -10.10 -12.42 18.53
C GLY A 22 -9.25 -12.06 19.76
N ARG A 23 -9.74 -12.41 20.95
CA ARG A 23 -9.06 -12.19 22.25
C ARG A 23 -8.18 -13.39 22.62
N ILE A 24 -7.11 -13.16 23.37
CA ILE A 24 -6.30 -14.24 23.96
C ILE A 24 -6.84 -14.53 25.36
N GLN A 25 -6.94 -15.81 25.72
CA GLN A 25 -7.07 -16.23 27.11
C GLN A 25 -5.68 -16.49 27.69
N GLU A 26 -5.33 -15.76 28.74
CA GLU A 26 -4.08 -15.94 29.47
C GLU A 26 -4.39 -15.86 30.96
N ASN A 27 -4.00 -16.88 31.73
CA ASN A 27 -4.23 -16.98 33.18
C ASN A 27 -5.68 -16.71 33.60
N GLY A 28 -6.64 -17.30 32.87
CA GLY A 28 -8.08 -17.10 33.13
C GLY A 28 -8.65 -15.74 32.72
N THR A 29 -7.83 -14.82 32.20
CA THR A 29 -8.24 -13.47 31.78
C THR A 29 -8.26 -13.32 30.26
N ARG A 30 -9.32 -12.70 29.73
CA ARG A 30 -9.44 -12.40 28.28
C ARG A 30 -8.82 -11.04 27.93
N ARG A 31 -7.56 -11.03 27.51
CA ARG A 31 -6.88 -9.79 27.08
C ARG A 31 -6.94 -9.54 25.57
N ARG A 32 -6.70 -8.28 25.19
CA ARG A 32 -6.44 -7.89 23.79
C ARG A 32 -5.03 -8.34 23.39
N ARG A 33 -4.86 -8.74 22.13
CA ARG A 33 -3.55 -9.04 21.54
C ARG A 33 -2.73 -7.77 21.39
N SER A 34 -1.44 -7.83 21.74
CA SER A 34 -0.48 -6.77 21.41
C SER A 34 -0.15 -6.80 19.92
N ASN A 35 0.35 -5.69 19.38
CA ASN A 35 0.76 -5.60 17.97
C ASN A 35 1.81 -6.64 17.61
N PHE A 36 2.79 -6.83 18.50
CA PHE A 36 3.84 -7.84 18.33
C PHE A 36 3.26 -9.26 18.19
N MET A 37 2.35 -9.66 19.09
CA MET A 37 1.74 -10.99 19.04
C MET A 37 0.85 -11.18 17.81
N LEU A 38 0.20 -10.12 17.32
CA LEU A 38 -0.59 -10.18 16.08
C LEU A 38 0.30 -10.50 14.87
N TYR A 39 1.40 -9.77 14.69
CA TYR A 39 2.32 -10.01 13.58
C TYR A 39 3.04 -11.36 13.71
N GLN A 40 3.40 -11.77 14.92
CA GLN A 40 3.94 -13.11 15.20
C GLN A 40 2.97 -14.23 14.80
N SER A 41 1.66 -14.00 14.96
CA SER A 41 0.62 -14.96 14.61
C SER A 41 0.31 -14.96 13.11
N TYR A 42 0.35 -13.79 12.47
CA TYR A 42 0.04 -13.61 11.05
C TYR A 42 1.13 -14.22 10.15
N LYS A 43 2.41 -14.09 10.50
CA LYS A 43 3.57 -14.69 9.79
C LYS A 43 3.71 -14.34 8.31
N GLU A 44 2.93 -13.40 7.80
CA GLU A 44 2.97 -12.91 6.42
C GLU A 44 3.47 -11.46 6.34
N SER A 45 3.74 -11.01 5.12
CA SER A 45 4.07 -9.61 4.86
C SER A 45 2.89 -8.70 5.17
N ASP A 46 3.15 -7.53 5.75
CA ASP A 46 2.10 -6.55 5.98
C ASP A 46 1.49 -6.04 4.65
N ILE A 47 0.25 -5.56 4.72
CA ILE A 47 -0.49 -5.09 3.56
C ILE A 47 0.22 -3.92 2.85
N VAL A 48 0.98 -3.09 3.59
CA VAL A 48 1.73 -1.98 3.02
C VAL A 48 2.82 -2.49 2.08
N ASN A 49 3.58 -3.50 2.51
CA ASN A 49 4.60 -4.13 1.68
C ASN A 49 3.97 -4.89 0.52
N LEU A 50 2.83 -5.57 0.72
CA LEU A 50 2.09 -6.20 -0.38
C LEU A 50 1.67 -5.18 -1.45
N ILE A 51 1.14 -4.02 -1.05
CA ILE A 51 0.78 -2.95 -1.98
C ILE A 51 2.04 -2.44 -2.72
N LYS A 52 3.16 -2.24 -2.02
CA LYS A 52 4.42 -1.80 -2.64
C LYS A 52 4.93 -2.81 -3.67
N ILE A 53 4.96 -4.09 -3.32
CA ILE A 53 5.35 -5.18 -4.23
C ILE A 53 4.42 -5.21 -5.44
N GLN A 54 3.11 -5.12 -5.23
CA GLN A 54 2.14 -5.17 -6.32
C GLN A 54 2.27 -3.98 -7.25
N ARG A 55 2.56 -2.78 -6.73
CA ARG A 55 2.84 -1.59 -7.55
C ARG A 55 4.08 -1.78 -8.40
N ILE A 56 5.16 -2.34 -7.85
CA ILE A 56 6.38 -2.64 -8.61
C ILE A 56 6.08 -3.67 -9.71
N LYS A 57 5.38 -4.76 -9.39
CA LYS A 57 4.96 -5.78 -10.36
C LYS A 57 4.12 -5.18 -11.49
N TRP A 58 3.16 -4.32 -11.15
CA TRP A 58 2.34 -3.60 -12.13
C TRP A 58 3.18 -2.68 -13.00
N THR A 59 4.10 -1.92 -12.42
CA THR A 59 4.99 -1.06 -13.20
C THR A 59 5.85 -1.87 -14.16
N GLY A 60 6.45 -2.97 -13.72
CA GLY A 60 7.22 -3.86 -14.58
C GLY A 60 6.38 -4.44 -15.71
N HIS A 61 5.16 -4.88 -15.40
CA HIS A 61 4.21 -5.36 -16.39
C HIS A 61 3.88 -4.28 -17.43
N VAL A 62 3.52 -3.06 -17.00
CA VAL A 62 3.19 -1.96 -17.92
C VAL A 62 4.40 -1.56 -18.77
N VAL A 63 5.60 -1.50 -18.21
CA VAL A 63 6.81 -1.17 -18.98
C VAL A 63 7.09 -2.20 -20.07
N GLY A 64 6.85 -3.48 -19.80
CA GLY A 64 7.00 -4.58 -20.75
C GLY A 64 5.91 -4.67 -21.83
N THR A 65 4.83 -3.88 -21.74
CA THR A 65 3.81 -3.83 -22.80
C THR A 65 4.26 -2.99 -24.01
N ASN A 66 3.74 -3.31 -25.20
CA ASN A 66 3.96 -2.51 -26.42
C ASN A 66 3.55 -1.04 -26.20
N GLU A 67 4.28 -0.12 -26.83
CA GLU A 67 4.11 1.33 -26.67
C GLU A 67 2.70 1.82 -27.03
N ASP A 68 1.99 1.07 -27.87
CA ASP A 68 0.65 1.42 -28.30
C ASP A 68 -0.45 1.15 -27.28
N HIS A 69 -0.16 0.42 -26.21
CA HIS A 69 -1.14 0.20 -25.15
C HIS A 69 -1.47 1.50 -24.42
N THR A 70 -2.77 1.79 -24.31
CA THR A 70 -3.34 2.95 -23.62
C THR A 70 -2.78 3.13 -22.21
N THR A 71 -2.51 2.03 -21.50
CA THR A 71 -1.92 2.04 -20.16
C THR A 71 -0.51 2.62 -20.15
N LYS A 72 0.35 2.24 -21.11
CA LYS A 72 1.72 2.77 -21.23
C LYS A 72 1.71 4.24 -21.65
N LYS A 73 0.82 4.62 -22.57
CA LYS A 73 0.57 6.03 -22.95
C LYS A 73 0.12 6.87 -21.77
N SER A 74 -0.78 6.37 -20.93
CA SER A 74 -1.24 7.07 -19.72
C SER A 74 -0.15 7.23 -18.66
N LEU A 75 0.75 6.25 -18.53
CA LEU A 75 1.89 6.29 -17.61
C LEU A 75 2.93 7.35 -18.03
N GLN A 76 3.17 7.47 -19.33
CA GLN A 76 4.12 8.42 -19.91
C GLN A 76 3.55 9.83 -20.06
N CYS A 77 2.22 9.98 -20.00
CA CYS A 77 1.56 11.28 -20.08
C CYS A 77 1.94 12.13 -18.85
N PRO A 78 2.62 13.28 -19.03
CA PRO A 78 2.92 14.17 -17.93
C PRO A 78 1.60 14.65 -17.33
N SER A 79 1.49 14.59 -16.00
CA SER A 79 0.30 15.12 -15.32
C SER A 79 0.07 16.58 -15.75
N HIS A 80 -1.18 16.97 -15.98
CA HIS A 80 -1.57 18.30 -16.46
C HIS A 80 -0.94 19.45 -15.64
N TRP A 81 -0.65 19.20 -14.36
CA TRP A 81 0.06 20.11 -13.47
C TRP A 81 1.51 20.42 -13.90
N HIS A 82 2.25 19.44 -14.42
CA HIS A 82 3.60 19.65 -14.95
C HIS A 82 3.62 20.43 -16.27
N MET A 83 2.53 20.39 -17.05
CA MET A 83 2.40 21.17 -18.29
C MET A 83 2.24 22.68 -18.02
N LYS A 84 1.54 23.06 -16.93
CA LYS A 84 1.36 24.48 -16.56
C LYS A 84 2.66 25.15 -16.11
N LYS A 85 3.54 24.43 -15.39
CA LYS A 85 4.85 24.99 -14.95
C LYS A 85 5.81 25.28 -16.10
N LYS A 86 5.83 24.45 -17.15
CA LYS A 86 6.68 24.71 -18.33
C LYS A 86 6.25 25.95 -19.12
N LYS A 87 4.94 26.21 -19.19
CA LYS A 87 4.41 27.38 -19.92
C LYS A 87 4.78 28.70 -19.24
N SER A 88 4.75 28.75 -17.91
CA SER A 88 5.13 29.94 -17.11
C SER A 88 6.63 30.25 -17.06
N GLN A 89 7.49 29.42 -17.65
CA GLN A 89 8.95 29.61 -17.70
C GLN A 89 9.44 29.92 -19.13
N MET A 90 8.52 30.00 -20.10
CA MET A 90 8.80 30.36 -21.50
C MET A 90 8.19 31.71 -21.90
N ASP A 91 7.57 32.40 -20.94
CA ASP A 91 7.16 33.81 -20.99
C ASP A 91 8.04 34.61 -20.02
#